data_AF-A0A388NY76-F1
#
_entry.id   AF-A0A388NY76-F1
#
_cell.length_a   1.000
_cell.length_b   1.000
_cell.length_c   1.000
_cell.angle_alpha   90.00
_cell.angle_beta   90.00
_cell.angle_gamma   90.00
#
_symmetry.space_group_name_H-M   'P 1'
#
loop_
_entity.id
_entity.type
_entity.pdbx_description
1 polymer ?
#
loop_
_entity_poly.entity_id
_entity_poly.type
_entity_poly.pdbx_seq_one_letter_code
_entity_poly.pdbx_strand_id
1 'polypeptide(L)'
;MQPILQMYFAEDFADETEFEIPRVIVRAKVPWRFMLSVIVVGAILILFLYSTASPNVPQGPDSLIQSGSCVAFDSTQAVYEVSCDGPYDGVVRQLIGFDRTCSSDTFGYRDRQGMGIACLEP
;
A
#
# COMPACT_ATOMS: atom_id res chain seq x y z
N MET A 1 16.24 -82.25 -23.33
CA MET A 1 16.90 -81.35 -24.32
C MET A 1 15.97 -80.18 -24.55
N GLN A 2 16.46 -78.92 -24.45
CA GLN A 2 15.72 -77.63 -24.60
C GLN A 2 14.95 -77.03 -23.39
N PRO A 3 15.63 -76.64 -22.29
CA PRO A 3 15.14 -75.49 -21.51
C PRO A 3 16.13 -74.31 -21.44
N ILE A 4 17.39 -74.51 -21.87
CA ILE A 4 18.46 -73.49 -21.74
C ILE A 4 18.26 -72.33 -22.74
N LEU A 5 17.59 -72.57 -23.88
CA LEU A 5 17.48 -71.60 -24.97
C LEU A 5 16.40 -70.52 -24.75
N GLN A 6 15.48 -70.73 -23.80
CA GLN A 6 14.43 -69.75 -23.46
C GLN A 6 14.89 -68.72 -22.42
N MET A 7 15.84 -69.06 -21.55
CA MET A 7 16.41 -68.12 -20.59
C MET A 7 17.33 -67.10 -21.28
N TYR A 8 18.11 -67.56 -22.28
CA TYR A 8 18.96 -66.66 -23.09
C TYR A 8 18.17 -65.63 -23.89
N PHE A 9 16.95 -65.96 -24.33
CA PHE A 9 16.13 -65.05 -25.14
C PHE A 9 15.40 -63.98 -24.32
N ALA A 10 15.27 -64.17 -22.99
CA ALA A 10 14.60 -63.21 -22.12
C ALA A 10 15.54 -62.12 -21.59
N GLU A 11 16.85 -62.41 -21.45
CA GLU A 11 17.85 -61.42 -21.01
C GLU A 11 18.27 -60.47 -22.15
N ASP A 12 18.14 -60.89 -23.41
CA ASP A 12 18.54 -60.10 -24.59
C ASP A 12 17.52 -59.00 -24.97
N PHE A 13 16.29 -59.09 -24.46
CA PHE A 13 15.23 -58.09 -24.69
C PHE A 13 15.10 -57.04 -23.57
N ALA A 14 15.94 -57.11 -22.54
CA ALA A 14 15.91 -56.19 -21.41
C ALA A 14 16.93 -55.04 -21.52
N ASP A 15 17.49 -54.79 -22.71
CA ASP A 15 18.24 -53.57 -23.01
C ASP A 15 17.36 -52.64 -23.86
N GLU A 16 16.20 -52.28 -23.31
CA GLU A 16 15.43 -51.14 -23.80
C GLU A 16 16.23 -49.88 -23.52
N THR A 17 17.16 -49.58 -24.43
CA THR A 17 17.63 -48.24 -24.81
C THR A 17 17.23 -47.17 -23.80
N GLU A 18 17.98 -47.06 -22.71
CA GLU A 18 17.97 -45.85 -21.91
C GLU A 18 18.62 -44.78 -22.79
N PHE A 19 17.79 -44.13 -23.60
CA PHE A 19 18.19 -43.01 -24.45
C PHE A 19 18.48 -41.83 -23.50
N GLU A 20 19.67 -41.87 -22.91
CA GLU A 20 20.20 -40.81 -22.08
C GLU A 20 20.46 -39.61 -23.00
N ILE A 21 19.45 -38.75 -23.16
CA ILE A 21 19.60 -37.55 -23.99
C ILE A 21 20.76 -36.76 -23.42
N PRO A 22 21.87 -36.55 -24.16
CA PRO A 22 22.97 -35.75 -23.66
C PRO A 22 22.43 -34.35 -23.42
N ARG A 23 22.25 -33.99 -22.14
CA ARG A 23 21.83 -32.64 -21.76
C ARG A 23 23.01 -31.73 -22.02
N VAL A 24 23.04 -31.15 -23.21
CA VAL A 24 23.99 -30.09 -23.54
C VAL A 24 23.65 -28.89 -22.67
N ILE A 25 24.36 -28.76 -21.55
CA ILE A 25 24.25 -27.60 -20.67
C ILE A 25 24.92 -26.43 -21.39
N VAL A 26 24.14 -25.74 -22.22
CA VAL A 26 24.55 -24.46 -22.79
C VAL A 26 24.52 -23.41 -21.69
N ARG A 27 25.65 -22.74 -21.46
CA ARG A 27 25.72 -21.62 -20.53
C ARG A 27 24.82 -20.50 -21.05
N ALA A 28 23.77 -20.19 -20.29
CA ALA A 28 22.88 -19.08 -20.60
C ALA A 28 23.68 -17.77 -20.66
N LYS A 29 23.73 -17.15 -21.85
CA LYS A 29 24.34 -15.83 -22.05
C LYS A 29 23.27 -14.77 -21.77
N VAL A 30 22.93 -14.58 -20.50
CA VAL A 30 21.97 -13.55 -20.09
C VAL A 30 22.63 -12.17 -20.21
N PRO A 31 21.98 -11.19 -20.84
CA PRO A 31 22.50 -9.83 -20.98
C PRO A 31 22.40 -9.07 -19.65
N TRP A 32 23.21 -9.47 -18.66
CA TRP A 32 23.16 -8.97 -17.28
C TRP A 32 23.31 -7.44 -17.17
N ARG A 33 24.09 -6.82 -18.06
CA ARG A 33 24.27 -5.36 -18.11
C ARG A 33 22.95 -4.64 -18.44
N PHE A 34 22.19 -5.19 -19.38
CA PHE A 34 20.88 -4.65 -19.73
C PHE A 34 19.91 -4.77 -18.56
N MET A 35 19.89 -5.93 -17.89
CA MET A 35 19.06 -6.13 -16.70
C MET A 35 19.38 -5.12 -15.59
N LEU A 36 20.68 -4.91 -15.28
CA LEU A 36 21.08 -3.89 -14.31
C LEU A 36 20.68 -2.47 -14.73
N SER A 37 20.80 -2.12 -16.02
CA SER A 37 20.39 -0.79 -16.49
C SER A 37 18.89 -0.55 -16.28
N VAL A 38 18.05 -1.53 -16.56
CA VAL A 38 16.59 -1.41 -16.36
C VAL A 38 16.25 -1.23 -14.88
N ILE A 39 16.91 -1.99 -13.99
CA ILE A 39 16.72 -1.87 -12.54
C ILE A 39 17.09 -0.46 -12.06
N VAL A 40 18.26 0.04 -12.47
CA VAL A 40 18.74 1.37 -12.07
C VAL A 40 17.83 2.47 -12.59
N VAL A 41 17.44 2.40 -13.87
CA VAL A 41 16.52 3.37 -14.48
C VAL A 41 15.16 3.35 -13.78
N GLY A 42 14.62 2.17 -13.51
CA GLY A 42 13.36 2.02 -12.79
C GLY A 42 13.42 2.60 -11.37
N ALA A 43 14.50 2.34 -10.63
CA ALA A 43 14.69 2.90 -9.30
C ALA A 43 14.77 4.43 -9.32
N ILE A 44 15.56 5.00 -10.24
CA ILE A 44 15.67 6.46 -10.39
C ILE A 44 14.30 7.06 -10.75
N LEU A 45 13.55 6.44 -11.65
CA LEU A 45 12.23 6.90 -12.06
C LEU A 45 11.24 6.91 -10.88
N ILE A 46 11.20 5.84 -10.09
CA ILE A 46 10.32 5.76 -8.90
C ILE A 46 10.71 6.84 -7.88
N LEU A 47 12.00 7.00 -7.59
CA LEU A 47 12.48 8.03 -6.66
C LEU A 47 12.17 9.45 -7.15
N PHE A 48 12.31 9.68 -8.45
CA PHE A 48 11.94 10.96 -9.06
C PHE A 48 10.44 11.24 -8.93
N LEU A 49 9.59 10.28 -9.28
CA LEU A 49 8.14 10.40 -9.13
C LEU A 49 7.74 10.64 -7.67
N TYR A 50 8.34 9.91 -6.74
CA TYR A 50 8.13 10.09 -5.32
C TYR A 50 8.55 11.48 -4.84
N SER A 51 9.68 12.00 -5.32
CA SER A 51 10.14 13.35 -4.98
C SER A 51 9.22 14.46 -5.49
N THR A 52 8.51 14.22 -6.60
CA THR A 52 7.52 15.17 -7.15
C THR A 52 6.12 15.00 -6.57
N ALA A 53 5.88 13.89 -5.86
CA ALA A 53 4.60 13.67 -5.20
C ALA A 53 4.50 14.63 -4.01
N SER A 54 3.60 15.61 -4.10
CA SER A 54 3.29 16.45 -2.96
C SER A 54 2.81 15.58 -1.79
N PRO A 55 3.19 15.89 -0.53
CA PRO A 55 2.54 15.30 0.63
C PRO A 55 1.04 15.57 0.50
N ASN A 56 0.20 14.57 0.79
CA ASN A 56 -1.26 14.60 0.72
C ASN A 56 -1.78 16.04 0.78
N VAL A 57 -2.34 16.51 -0.35
CA VAL A 57 -3.07 17.78 -0.39
C VAL A 57 -4.00 17.77 0.83
N PRO A 58 -3.98 18.79 1.71
CA PRO A 58 -4.96 18.89 2.78
C PRO A 58 -6.31 18.67 2.10
N GLN A 59 -7.04 17.63 2.49
CA GLN A 59 -8.33 17.34 1.87
C GLN A 59 -9.13 18.65 2.01
N GLY A 60 -9.44 19.28 0.87
CA GLY A 60 -10.24 20.50 0.88
C GLY A 60 -11.54 20.21 1.63
N PRO A 61 -12.20 21.22 2.22
CA PRO A 61 -13.31 21.01 3.16
C PRO A 61 -14.34 20.06 2.56
N ASP A 62 -14.32 18.81 3.02
CA ASP A 62 -15.20 17.73 2.57
C ASP A 62 -16.51 17.77 3.35
N SER A 63 -16.64 18.80 4.21
CA SER A 63 -17.75 19.00 5.13
C SER A 63 -17.83 17.88 6.16
N LEU A 64 -16.73 17.17 6.44
CA LEU A 64 -16.66 16.14 7.45
C LEU A 64 -15.55 16.49 8.44
N ILE A 65 -15.92 16.82 9.68
CA ILE A 65 -14.92 17.16 10.68
C ILE A 65 -14.13 15.90 11.07
N GLN A 66 -12.85 15.86 10.70
CA GLN A 66 -11.91 14.81 11.05
C GLN A 66 -10.79 15.34 11.94
N SER A 67 -9.98 14.45 12.50
CA SER A 67 -8.77 14.85 13.23
C SER A 67 -7.79 15.54 12.28
N GLY A 68 -7.37 16.75 12.62
CA GLY A 68 -6.50 17.61 11.81
C GLY A 68 -7.25 18.61 10.93
N SER A 69 -8.59 18.56 10.86
CA SER A 69 -9.39 19.55 10.12
C SER A 69 -9.37 20.90 10.83
N CYS A 70 -9.24 21.99 10.06
CA CYS A 70 -9.44 23.35 10.54
C CYS A 70 -10.93 23.69 10.53
N VAL A 71 -11.38 24.42 11.55
CA VAL A 71 -12.80 24.75 11.71
C VAL A 71 -13.02 26.23 12.02
N ALA A 72 -14.22 26.71 11.69
CA ALA A 72 -14.70 28.02 12.07
C ALA A 72 -16.06 27.93 12.75
N PHE A 73 -16.43 28.96 13.51
CA PHE A 73 -17.70 29.05 14.20
C PHE A 73 -18.80 29.63 13.31
N ASP A 74 -19.98 29.00 13.33
CA ASP A 74 -21.21 29.55 12.78
C ASP A 74 -21.89 30.47 13.81
N SER A 75 -22.88 31.25 13.33
CA SER A 75 -23.83 32.05 14.10
C SER A 75 -24.52 31.32 15.26
N THR A 76 -24.60 29.98 15.20
CA THR A 76 -25.19 29.12 16.23
C THR A 76 -24.15 28.56 17.23
N GLN A 77 -22.91 29.03 17.17
CA GLN A 77 -21.75 28.50 17.92
C GLN A 77 -21.44 27.02 17.66
N ALA A 78 -21.95 26.46 16.56
CA ALA A 78 -21.51 25.17 16.06
C ALA A 78 -20.27 25.34 15.16
N VAL A 79 -19.41 24.34 15.14
CA VAL A 79 -18.21 24.33 14.30
C VAL A 79 -18.50 23.67 12.95
N TYR A 80 -17.87 24.19 11.89
CA TYR A 80 -17.87 23.60 10.55
C TYR A 80 -16.46 23.65 9.97
N GLU A 81 -16.17 22.71 9.07
CA GLU A 81 -14.85 22.61 8.44
C GLU A 81 -14.60 23.76 7.45
N VAL A 82 -13.38 24.30 7.53
CA VAL A 82 -12.87 25.34 6.62
C VAL A 82 -11.47 24.95 6.15
N SER A 83 -11.01 25.57 5.06
CA SER A 83 -9.63 25.39 4.62
C SER A 83 -8.64 25.95 5.63
N CYS A 84 -7.60 25.17 5.96
CA CYS A 84 -6.49 25.60 6.81
C CYS A 84 -5.61 26.68 6.15
N ASP A 85 -5.68 26.86 4.84
CA ASP A 85 -4.93 27.91 4.12
C ASP A 85 -5.55 29.31 4.27
N GLY A 86 -6.70 29.42 4.93
CA GLY A 86 -7.47 30.65 5.14
C GLY A 86 -7.64 31.01 6.62
N PRO A 87 -8.54 31.95 6.94
CA PRO A 87 -8.90 32.23 8.32
C PRO A 87 -9.68 31.04 8.91
N TYR A 88 -9.17 30.51 10.02
CA TYR A 88 -9.81 29.46 10.82
C TYR A 88 -9.72 29.81 12.31
N ASP A 89 -10.64 29.28 13.11
CA ASP A 89 -10.73 29.57 14.54
C ASP A 89 -10.01 28.53 15.40
N GLY A 90 -9.78 27.31 14.87
CA GLY A 90 -8.91 26.33 15.51
C GLY A 90 -8.79 25.03 14.72
N VAL A 91 -8.02 24.08 15.28
CA VAL A 91 -7.73 22.77 14.69
C VAL A 91 -8.34 21.67 15.57
N VAL A 92 -8.99 20.70 14.94
CA VAL A 92 -9.65 19.60 15.63
C VAL A 92 -8.64 18.49 15.95
N ARG A 93 -8.46 18.19 17.23
CA ARG A 93 -7.64 17.04 17.66
C ARG A 93 -8.35 15.72 17.41
N GLN A 94 -9.64 15.67 17.72
CA GLN A 94 -10.49 14.49 17.56
C GLN A 94 -11.97 14.88 17.55
N LEU A 95 -12.78 14.07 16.86
CA LEU A 95 -14.24 14.09 16.94
C LEU A 95 -14.70 12.93 17.84
N ILE A 96 -15.50 13.23 18.85
CA ILE A 96 -16.07 12.24 19.77
C ILE A 96 -17.59 12.21 19.67
N GLY A 97 -18.21 11.13 20.14
CA GLY A 97 -19.67 11.02 20.21
C GLY A 97 -20.30 12.13 21.06
N PHE A 98 -21.56 12.47 20.76
CA PHE A 98 -22.32 13.52 21.47
C PHE A 98 -22.59 13.20 22.96
N ASP A 99 -22.42 11.94 23.36
CA ASP A 99 -22.53 11.44 24.73
C ASP A 99 -21.22 11.53 25.52
N ARG A 100 -20.13 12.00 24.89
CA ARG A 100 -18.79 12.05 25.47
C ARG A 100 -18.33 13.49 25.66
N THR A 101 -17.38 13.67 26.57
CA THR A 101 -16.72 14.95 26.84
C THR A 101 -15.28 14.93 26.35
N CYS A 102 -14.81 16.08 25.86
CA CYS A 102 -13.43 16.25 25.47
C CYS A 102 -12.49 16.12 26.68
N SER A 103 -11.26 15.69 26.43
CA SER A 103 -10.21 15.68 27.46
C SER A 103 -9.99 17.10 28.00
N SER A 104 -9.54 17.21 29.25
CA SER A 104 -9.34 18.47 29.99
C SER A 104 -8.53 19.53 29.24
N ASP A 105 -7.67 19.08 28.31
CA ASP A 105 -6.71 19.92 27.62
C ASP A 105 -7.28 20.46 26.29
N THR A 106 -8.56 20.20 26.01
CA THR A 106 -9.22 20.58 24.75
C THR A 106 -10.61 21.14 24.99
N PHE A 107 -11.03 22.06 24.12
CA PHE A 107 -12.36 22.65 24.19
C PHE A 107 -13.32 21.90 23.26
N GLY A 108 -14.47 21.49 23.81
CA GLY A 108 -15.47 20.73 23.06
C GLY A 108 -16.56 21.63 22.47
N TYR A 109 -16.77 21.52 21.16
CA TYR A 109 -17.82 22.25 20.43
C TYR A 109 -18.65 21.33 19.54
N ARG A 110 -19.93 21.64 19.36
CA ARG A 110 -20.84 20.81 18.59
C ARG A 110 -20.57 20.95 17.09
N ASP A 111 -20.48 19.84 16.38
CA ASP A 111 -20.49 19.84 14.90
C ASP A 111 -21.84 20.36 14.40
N ARG A 112 -21.82 21.31 13.45
CA ARG A 112 -23.01 21.85 12.79
C ARG A 112 -23.93 20.76 12.24
N GLN A 113 -23.38 19.66 11.74
CA GLN A 113 -24.14 18.53 11.20
C GLN A 113 -24.71 17.60 12.28
N GLY A 114 -24.27 17.76 13.53
CA GLY A 114 -24.71 16.93 14.65
C GLY A 114 -24.07 15.55 14.68
N MET A 115 -22.92 15.34 14.02
CA MET A 115 -22.22 14.05 14.10
C MET A 115 -21.55 13.80 15.46
N GLY A 116 -21.25 14.86 16.22
CA GLY A 116 -20.60 14.73 17.52
C GLY A 116 -20.10 16.06 18.09
N ILE A 117 -19.13 15.93 18.99
CA ILE A 117 -18.39 17.05 19.60
C ILE A 117 -16.97 17.04 19.05
N ALA A 118 -16.57 18.14 18.42
CA ALA A 118 -15.20 18.36 17.99
C ALA A 118 -14.38 18.92 19.17
N CYS A 119 -13.28 18.26 19.48
CA CYS A 119 -12.34 18.70 20.50
C CYS A 119 -11.23 19.51 19.84
N LEU A 120 -11.27 20.83 20.02
CA LEU A 120 -10.25 21.74 19.51
C LEU A 120 -9.07 21.85 20.46
N GLU A 121 -7.88 21.98 19.87
CA GLU A 121 -6.65 22.34 20.58
C GLU A 121 -6.74 23.78 21.12
N PRO A 122 -6.11 24.06 22.27
CA PRO A 122 -6.15 25.37 22.92
C PRO A 122 -5.33 26.45 22.18
#